data_AF-D7A2G5-F1
#
_entry.id   AF-D7A2G5-F1
#
_cell.length_a   1.000
_cell.length_b   1.000
_cell.length_c   1.000
_cell.angle_alpha   90.00
_cell.angle_beta   90.00
_cell.angle_gamma   90.00
#
_symmetry.space_group_name_H-M   'P 1'
#
loop_
_entity.id
_entity.type
_entity.pdbx_description
1 polymer ?
#
loop_
_entity_poly.entity_id
_entity_poly.type
_entity_poly.pdbx_seq_one_letter_code
_entity_poly.pdbx_strand_id
1 'polypeptide(L)'
;MAEPANDEITLVIDRSVAVVLFEFLSRTVDDADGEALIDYVEDEAEIPALWALLAGLESVLTEPMAEDYERRVLAAREAVIKRFGGAFSGKGDD
;
A
#
# COMPACT_ATOMS: atom_id res chain seq x y z
N MET A 1 4.60 9.37 32.56
CA MET A 1 4.80 9.04 31.14
C MET A 1 3.57 9.54 30.42
N ALA A 2 3.70 10.36 29.38
CA ALA A 2 2.55 10.75 28.59
C ALA A 2 2.07 9.50 27.83
N GLU A 3 0.77 9.22 27.86
CA GLU A 3 0.18 8.24 26.95
C GLU A 3 0.44 8.69 25.51
N PRO A 4 0.76 7.77 24.59
CA PRO A 4 0.87 8.11 23.19
C PRO A 4 -0.48 8.69 22.73
N ALA A 5 -0.42 9.78 21.97
CA ALA A 5 -1.62 10.35 21.36
C ALA A 5 -2.22 9.30 20.43
N ASN A 6 -3.45 8.87 20.73
CA ASN A 6 -4.19 7.86 19.98
C ASN A 6 -5.21 8.54 19.04
N ASP A 7 -4.86 9.74 18.58
CA ASP A 7 -5.74 10.58 17.76
C ASP A 7 -5.74 10.06 16.31
N GLU A 8 -6.92 10.06 15.69
CA GLU A 8 -7.05 9.70 14.27
C GLU A 8 -6.40 10.77 13.38
N ILE A 9 -5.66 10.33 12.37
CA ILE A 9 -5.05 11.21 11.35
C ILE A 9 -5.79 11.07 10.01
N THR A 10 -5.94 12.18 9.30
CA THR A 10 -6.41 12.18 7.91
C THR A 10 -5.23 12.25 6.96
N LEU A 11 -5.05 11.22 6.13
CA LEU A 11 -4.06 11.20 5.06
C LEU A 11 -4.74 11.46 3.71
N VAL A 12 -4.23 12.44 2.96
CA VAL A 12 -4.70 12.74 1.60
C VAL A 12 -3.66 12.27 0.59
N ILE A 13 -4.03 11.26 -0.20
CA ILE A 13 -3.20 10.71 -1.28
C ILE A 13 -3.97 10.64 -2.59
N ASP A 14 -3.25 10.65 -3.71
CA ASP A 14 -3.85 10.46 -5.03
C ASP A 14 -4.50 9.07 -5.12
N ARG A 15 -5.62 8.97 -5.86
CA ARG A 15 -6.33 7.70 -6.06
C ARG A 15 -5.43 6.60 -6.64
N SER A 16 -4.51 6.95 -7.54
CA SER A 16 -3.54 6.01 -8.10
C SER A 16 -2.56 5.48 -7.05
N VAL A 17 -2.13 6.33 -6.10
CA VAL A 17 -1.29 5.89 -4.98
C VAL A 17 -2.07 4.93 -4.10
N ALA A 18 -3.32 5.26 -3.75
CA ALA A 18 -4.16 4.41 -2.94
C ALA A 18 -4.38 3.02 -3.57
N VAL A 19 -4.65 2.95 -4.88
CA VAL A 19 -4.81 1.67 -5.60
C VAL A 19 -3.52 0.86 -5.61
N VAL A 20 -2.36 1.48 -5.82
CA VAL A 20 -1.06 0.77 -5.80
C VAL A 20 -0.72 0.25 -4.40
N LEU A 21 -1.00 1.05 -3.36
CA LEU A 21 -0.78 0.63 -1.97
C LEU A 21 -1.71 -0.53 -1.60
N PHE A 22 -3.00 -0.43 -1.92
CA PHE A 22 -3.96 -1.51 -1.67
C PHE A 22 -3.50 -2.81 -2.33
N GLU A 23 -3.16 -2.77 -3.62
CA GLU A 23 -2.67 -3.92 -4.38
C GLU A 23 -1.37 -4.53 -3.84
N PHE A 24 -0.48 -3.71 -3.28
CA PHE A 24 0.75 -4.19 -2.67
C PHE A 24 0.44 -4.88 -1.33
N LEU A 25 -0.37 -4.23 -0.50
CA LEU A 25 -0.71 -4.70 0.84
C LEU A 25 -1.58 -5.96 0.79
N SER A 26 -2.60 -6.02 -0.07
CA SER A 26 -3.45 -7.22 -0.18
C SER A 26 -2.64 -8.48 -0.45
N ARG A 27 -1.66 -8.42 -1.37
CA ARG A 27 -0.80 -9.58 -1.69
C ARG A 27 0.28 -9.88 -0.66
N THR A 28 0.64 -8.94 0.22
CA THR A 28 1.80 -9.09 1.13
C THR A 28 1.42 -9.26 2.58
N VAL A 29 0.34 -8.63 3.02
CA VAL A 29 -0.13 -8.69 4.40
C VAL A 29 -1.43 -9.46 4.58
N ASP A 30 -2.30 -9.54 3.55
CA ASP A 30 -3.57 -10.29 3.64
C ASP A 30 -3.42 -11.71 3.07
N ASP A 31 -3.19 -11.86 1.77
CA ASP A 31 -3.09 -13.18 1.09
C ASP A 31 -1.95 -14.06 1.66
N ALA A 32 -0.91 -13.43 2.19
CA ALA A 32 0.25 -14.11 2.75
C ALA A 32 0.31 -14.04 4.29
N ASP A 33 -0.73 -13.54 4.97
CA ASP A 33 -0.77 -13.35 6.43
C ASP A 33 0.48 -12.62 7.00
N GLY A 34 1.10 -11.74 6.20
CA GLY A 34 2.34 -11.03 6.55
C GLY A 34 3.62 -11.86 6.44
N GLU A 35 3.55 -13.15 6.10
CA GLU A 35 4.73 -14.02 5.93
C GLU A 35 5.69 -13.48 4.87
N ALA A 36 5.18 -12.85 3.81
CA ALA A 36 6.00 -12.26 2.75
C ALA A 36 6.87 -11.08 3.24
N LEU A 37 6.54 -10.49 4.39
CA LEU A 37 7.24 -9.35 4.97
C LEU A 37 7.99 -9.67 6.26
N ILE A 38 7.88 -10.90 6.80
CA ILE A 38 8.38 -11.24 8.13
C ILE A 38 9.89 -11.06 8.30
N ASP A 39 10.66 -11.28 7.23
CA ASP A 39 12.11 -11.09 7.22
C ASP A 39 12.54 -9.61 7.07
N TYR A 40 11.59 -8.71 6.82
CA TYR A 40 11.83 -7.29 6.55
C TYR A 40 11.34 -6.35 7.65
N VAL A 41 10.52 -6.84 8.58
CA VAL A 41 10.03 -6.05 9.72
C VAL A 41 11.02 -6.08 10.87
N GLU A 42 11.17 -4.97 11.59
CA GLU A 42 12.03 -4.88 12.77
C GLU A 42 11.25 -5.13 14.07
N ASP A 43 9.94 -4.83 14.07
CA ASP A 43 9.05 -4.93 15.23
C ASP A 43 7.73 -5.67 14.90
N GLU A 44 7.18 -6.37 15.89
CA GLU A 44 5.91 -7.10 15.75
C GLU A 44 4.71 -6.18 15.46
N ALA A 45 4.81 -4.90 15.79
CA ALA A 45 3.76 -3.90 15.53
C ALA A 45 3.65 -3.47 14.06
N GLU A 46 4.66 -3.74 13.23
CA GLU A 46 4.69 -3.29 11.84
C GLU A 46 3.64 -4.00 10.97
N ILE A 47 3.47 -5.31 11.11
CA ILE A 47 2.46 -6.06 10.36
C ILE A 47 1.02 -5.58 10.71
N PRO A 48 0.63 -5.46 11.99
CA PRO A 48 -0.65 -4.87 12.38
C PRO A 48 -0.85 -3.44 11.87
N ALA A 49 0.19 -2.61 11.84
CA ALA A 49 0.09 -1.26 11.29
C ALA A 49 -0.23 -1.27 9.79
N LEU A 50 0.37 -2.20 9.04
CA LEU A 50 0.07 -2.39 7.62
C LEU A 50 -1.35 -2.96 7.39
N TRP A 51 -1.82 -3.86 8.25
CA TRP A 51 -3.22 -4.32 8.23
C TRP A 51 -4.21 -3.17 8.47
N ALA A 52 -3.93 -2.29 9.43
CA ALA A 52 -4.78 -1.13 9.69
C ALA A 52 -4.84 -0.19 8.48
N LEU A 53 -3.72 0.02 7.79
CA LEU A 53 -3.69 0.79 6.55
C LEU A 53 -4.49 0.11 5.43
N LEU A 54 -4.36 -1.21 5.26
CA LEU A 54 -5.13 -1.98 4.28
C LEU A 54 -6.65 -1.84 4.53
N ALA A 55 -7.10 -2.06 5.76
CA ALA A 55 -8.51 -1.90 6.13
C ALA A 55 -9.02 -0.46 5.89
N GLY A 56 -8.19 0.54 6.15
CA GLY A 56 -8.49 1.93 5.82
C GLY A 56 -8.70 2.16 4.32
N LEU A 57 -7.84 1.56 3.48
CA LEU A 57 -7.96 1.64 2.02
C LEU A 57 -9.19 0.90 1.49
N GLU A 58 -9.52 -0.27 2.04
CA GLU A 58 -10.74 -1.03 1.72
C GLU A 58 -12.01 -0.22 1.94
N SER A 59 -12.03 0.58 3.01
CA SER A 59 -13.20 1.39 3.35
C SER A 59 -13.51 2.51 2.34
N VAL A 60 -12.52 2.90 1.50
CA VAL A 60 -12.64 4.05 0.58
C VAL A 60 -12.47 3.69 -0.90
N LEU A 61 -11.90 2.52 -1.21
CA LEU A 61 -11.68 2.06 -2.57
C LEU A 61 -12.82 1.14 -3.02
N THR A 62 -13.29 1.37 -4.25
CA THR A 62 -14.31 0.53 -4.90
C THR A 62 -13.70 -0.27 -6.05
N GLU A 63 -12.52 0.13 -6.52
CA GLU A 63 -11.75 -0.49 -7.58
C GLU A 63 -11.51 -1.99 -7.40
N PRO A 64 -11.22 -2.51 -6.18
CA PRO A 64 -11.00 -3.94 -5.98
C PRO A 64 -12.21 -4.82 -6.34
N MET A 65 -13.42 -4.26 -6.34
CA MET A 65 -14.64 -4.96 -6.70
C MET A 65 -14.96 -4.90 -8.21
N ALA A 66 -14.15 -4.17 -9.00
CA ALA A 66 -14.39 -3.97 -10.41
C ALA A 66 -13.87 -5.16 -11.24
N GLU A 67 -14.63 -5.58 -12.26
CA GLU A 67 -14.20 -6.64 -13.19
C GLU A 67 -12.90 -6.29 -13.94
N ASP A 68 -12.60 -4.99 -14.08
CA ASP A 68 -11.39 -4.49 -14.73
C ASP A 68 -10.29 -4.07 -13.74
N TYR A 69 -10.31 -4.58 -12.51
CA TYR A 69 -9.39 -4.19 -11.44
C TYR A 69 -7.91 -4.29 -11.84
N GLU A 70 -7.48 -5.40 -12.47
CA GLU A 70 -6.10 -5.57 -12.93
C GLU A 70 -5.65 -4.44 -13.87
N ARG A 71 -6.53 -4.02 -14.79
CA ARG A 71 -6.25 -2.91 -15.71
C ARG A 71 -6.12 -1.58 -14.97
N ARG A 72 -6.93 -1.37 -13.92
CA ARG A 72 -6.85 -0.17 -13.08
C ARG A 72 -5.55 -0.12 -12.28
N VAL A 73 -5.09 -1.26 -11.77
CA VAL A 73 -3.79 -1.38 -11.08
C VAL A 73 -2.66 -0.98 -12.02
N LEU A 74 -2.64 -1.47 -13.26
CA LEU A 74 -1.61 -1.10 -14.24
C LEU A 74 -1.60 0.41 -14.53
N ALA A 75 -2.76 0.99 -14.81
CA ALA A 75 -2.88 2.43 -15.04
C ALA A 75 -2.46 3.26 -13.82
N ALA A 76 -2.78 2.78 -12.61
CA ALA A 76 -2.37 3.43 -11.36
C ALA A 76 -0.84 3.39 -11.18
N ARG A 77 -0.20 2.25 -11.45
CA ARG A 77 1.27 2.11 -11.40
C ARG A 77 1.95 3.06 -12.38
N GLU A 78 1.46 3.15 -13.62
CA GLU A 78 1.96 4.11 -14.61
C GLU A 78 1.84 5.56 -14.12
N ALA A 79 0.69 5.92 -13.55
CA ALA A 79 0.47 7.26 -13.01
C ALA A 79 1.39 7.60 -11.84
N VAL A 80 1.62 6.65 -10.92
CA VAL A 80 2.56 6.80 -9.79
C VAL A 80 3.98 6.98 -10.30
N ILE A 81 4.45 6.12 -11.21
CA ILE A 81 5.80 6.22 -11.80
C ILE A 81 5.97 7.54 -12.55
N LYS A 82 4.97 7.96 -13.33
CA LYS A 82 5.02 9.24 -14.05
C LYS A 82 5.15 10.44 -13.11
N ARG A 83 4.54 10.36 -11.92
CA ARG A 83 4.53 11.45 -10.94
C ARG A 83 5.79 11.47 -10.07
N PHE A 84 6.22 10.32 -9.56
CA PHE A 84 7.26 10.23 -8.54
C PHE A 84 8.58 9.63 -9.05
N GLY A 85 8.61 9.12 -10.28
CA GLY A 85 9.69 8.29 -10.80
C GLY A 85 9.54 6.82 -10.40
N GLY A 86 10.21 5.93 -11.12
CA GLY A 86 10.29 4.52 -10.76
C GLY A 86 11.53 4.27 -9.89
N ALA A 87 11.34 3.66 -8.73
CA ALA A 87 12.42 3.34 -7.79
C ALA A 87 13.52 2.43 -8.39
N PHE A 88 13.22 1.74 -9.49
CA PHE A 88 14.14 0.83 -10.19
C PHE A 88 14.54 1.32 -11.59
N SER A 89 14.01 2.46 -12.06
CA SER A 89 14.19 2.93 -13.44
C SER A 89 15.59 3.48 -13.75
N GLY A 90 16.45 3.65 -12.72
CA GLY A 90 17.84 4.10 -12.87
C GLY A 90 18.90 3.00 -12.64
N LYS A 91 18.51 1.74 -12.44
CA LYS A 91 19.44 0.64 -12.05
C LYS A 91 19.93 -0.19 -13.24
N GLY A 92 19.89 0.36 -14.45
CA GLY A 92 20.09 -0.37 -15.70
C GLY A 92 21.32 0.02 -16.54
N ASP A 93 22.24 0.83 -16.03
CA ASP A 93 23.47 1.23 -16.74
C ASP A 93 24.71 1.17 -15.83
N ASP A 94 24.96 0.02 -15.19
CA ASP A 94 26.28 -0.33 -14.61
C ASP A 94 26.64 -1.79 -14.95
#